data_AF-X0TUP2-F1
#
_entry.id   AF-X0TUP2-F1
#
_cell.length_a   1.000
_cell.length_b   1.000
_cell.length_c   1.000
_cell.angle_alpha   90.00
_cell.angle_beta   90.00
_cell.angle_gamma   90.00
#
_symmetry.space_group_name_H-M   'P 1'
#
loop_
_entity.id
_entity.type
_entity.pdbx_description
1 polymer ?
#
loop_
_entity_poly.entity_id
_entity_poly.type
_entity_poly.pdbx_seq_one_letter_code
_entity_poly.pdbx_strand_id
1 'polypeptide(L)'
;LLGVSGIFFFYKEVLGKPDSIVPFLIVGFAFGASFVALFAQLGGGIYTKAADVGADLVGKVEAGIPEDDPRNAAVVADLVGDNVGDCAGRGADLFESMSAEIIGAMILGVVIFSVTGDQEWFLLPLVLASFGILATIVGLTSVPFFARRLGGGDPMTPLNRGYYIVSALSIVGLFIATRVMLGDAWYWFFFCGLVGVGTGIAFVYITQYYTSKSWRPVKEIANASRTGPATNIIIGTAVGLETTAATAITIGIAIVVSFVLGSNADIPGVPGFSSG
;
A
#
# COMPACT_ATOMS: atom_id res chain seq x y z
N LEU A 1 11.96 -5.20 -4.93
CA LEU A 1 12.92 -4.64 -5.91
C LEU A 1 14.06 -5.59 -6.24
N LEU A 2 14.97 -5.94 -5.33
CA LEU A 2 16.09 -6.86 -5.61
C LEU A 2 15.65 -8.20 -6.22
N GLY A 3 14.58 -8.81 -5.70
CA GLY A 3 14.01 -10.04 -6.28
C GLY A 3 13.56 -9.86 -7.74
N VAL A 4 12.74 -8.84 -8.01
CA VAL A 4 12.24 -8.52 -9.36
C VAL A 4 13.40 -8.21 -10.31
N SER A 5 14.30 -7.30 -9.93
CA SER A 5 15.45 -6.90 -10.75
C SER A 5 16.45 -8.05 -10.95
N GLY A 6 16.68 -8.88 -9.93
CA GLY A 6 17.59 -10.03 -10.01
C GLY A 6 17.06 -11.12 -10.92
N ILE A 7 15.76 -11.43 -10.84
CA ILE A 7 15.13 -12.40 -11.74
C ILE A 7 15.08 -11.84 -13.16
N PHE A 8 14.74 -10.55 -13.33
CA PHE A 8 14.80 -9.89 -14.63
C PHE A 8 16.19 -10.02 -15.27
N PHE A 9 17.25 -9.68 -14.52
CA PHE A 9 18.63 -9.81 -14.97
C PHE A 9 19.00 -11.25 -15.32
N PHE A 10 18.59 -12.22 -14.49
CA PHE A 10 18.85 -13.63 -14.75
C PHE A 10 18.22 -14.12 -16.07
N TYR A 11 16.95 -13.79 -16.31
CA TYR A 11 16.28 -14.18 -17.55
C TYR A 11 16.89 -13.50 -18.79
N LYS A 12 17.28 -12.23 -18.66
CA LYS A 12 17.88 -11.46 -19.74
C LYS A 12 19.30 -11.93 -20.06
N GLU A 13 20.22 -11.83 -19.09
CA GLU A 13 21.65 -11.98 -19.31
C GLU A 13 22.11 -13.45 -19.25
N VAL A 14 21.54 -14.26 -18.37
CA VAL A 14 21.98 -15.66 -18.19
C VAL A 14 21.25 -16.59 -19.16
N LEU A 15 19.94 -16.40 -19.34
CA LEU A 15 19.11 -17.23 -20.22
C LEU A 15 18.93 -16.66 -21.63
N GLY A 16 19.46 -15.45 -21.90
CA GLY A 16 19.43 -14.83 -23.23
C GLY A 16 18.02 -14.56 -23.76
N LYS A 17 17.04 -14.30 -22.87
CA LYS A 17 15.66 -14.06 -23.29
C LYS A 17 15.48 -12.62 -23.77
N PRO A 18 14.65 -12.39 -24.81
CA PRO A 18 14.42 -11.04 -25.35
C PRO A 18 13.66 -10.17 -24.34
N ASP A 19 13.95 -8.87 -24.31
CA ASP A 19 13.32 -7.92 -23.38
C ASP A 19 11.79 -7.89 -23.48
N SER A 20 11.23 -8.21 -24.66
CA SER A 20 9.78 -8.29 -24.89
C SER A 20 9.08 -9.46 -24.20
N ILE A 21 9.81 -10.47 -23.72
CA ILE A 21 9.21 -11.63 -23.03
C ILE A 21 9.55 -11.68 -21.54
N VAL A 22 10.67 -11.07 -21.12
CA VAL A 22 11.15 -11.20 -19.74
C VAL A 22 10.11 -10.75 -18.70
N PRO A 23 9.45 -9.57 -18.83
CA PRO A 23 8.42 -9.16 -17.88
C PRO A 23 7.21 -10.10 -17.78
N PHE A 24 6.87 -10.81 -18.85
CA PHE A 24 5.83 -11.85 -18.82
C PHE A 24 6.30 -13.12 -18.11
N LEU A 25 7.59 -13.49 -18.24
CA LEU A 25 8.15 -14.67 -17.56
C LEU A 25 8.26 -14.45 -16.04
N ILE A 26 8.55 -13.23 -15.60
CA ILE A 26 8.68 -12.92 -14.17
C ILE A 26 7.33 -12.76 -13.46
N VAL A 27 6.19 -12.84 -14.15
CA VAL A 27 4.86 -12.90 -13.53
C VAL A 27 4.77 -14.04 -12.51
N GLY A 28 5.47 -15.16 -12.75
CA GLY A 28 5.54 -16.27 -11.80
C GLY A 28 6.11 -15.86 -10.43
N PHE A 29 6.95 -14.83 -10.37
CA PHE A 29 7.45 -14.29 -9.10
C PHE A 29 6.34 -13.56 -8.33
N ALA A 30 5.58 -12.68 -9.00
CA ALA A 30 4.42 -12.02 -8.38
C ALA A 30 3.40 -13.06 -7.91
N PHE A 31 3.06 -14.03 -8.76
CA PHE A 31 2.13 -15.11 -8.41
C PHE A 31 2.60 -15.92 -7.20
N GLY A 32 3.89 -16.29 -7.16
CA GLY A 32 4.47 -17.00 -6.02
C GLY A 32 4.44 -16.18 -4.73
N ALA A 33 4.72 -14.87 -4.82
CA ALA A 33 4.60 -13.95 -3.70
C ALA A 33 3.16 -13.90 -3.18
N SER A 34 2.16 -13.80 -4.08
CA SER A 34 0.73 -13.81 -3.70
C SER A 34 0.29 -15.09 -3.05
N PHE A 35 0.74 -16.23 -3.58
CA PHE A 35 0.41 -17.53 -3.01
C PHE A 35 0.94 -17.68 -1.58
N VAL A 36 2.20 -17.30 -1.34
CA VAL A 36 2.79 -17.37 0.01
C VAL A 36 2.16 -16.34 0.95
N ALA A 37 1.93 -15.12 0.48
CA ALA A 37 1.30 -14.05 1.27
C ALA A 37 -0.10 -14.45 1.74
N LEU A 38 -0.90 -15.10 0.89
CA LEU A 38 -2.22 -15.61 1.26
C LEU A 38 -2.16 -16.55 2.47
N PHE A 39 -1.25 -17.52 2.48
CA PHE A 39 -1.10 -18.44 3.62
C PHE A 39 -0.54 -17.76 4.87
N ALA A 40 0.41 -16.83 4.70
CA ALA A 40 0.96 -16.08 5.82
C ALA A 40 -0.11 -15.21 6.50
N GLN A 41 -0.93 -14.52 5.72
CA GLN A 41 -2.02 -13.67 6.22
C GLN A 41 -3.15 -14.50 6.84
N LEU A 42 -3.60 -15.56 6.17
CA LEU A 42 -4.68 -16.40 6.68
C LEU A 42 -4.23 -17.15 7.94
N GLY A 43 -3.06 -17.80 7.90
CA GLY A 43 -2.51 -18.55 9.01
C GLY A 43 -2.18 -17.66 10.21
N GLY A 44 -1.48 -16.55 9.97
CA GLY A 44 -1.16 -15.59 11.02
C GLY A 44 -2.40 -14.89 11.58
N GLY A 45 -3.36 -14.52 10.72
CA GLY A 45 -4.63 -13.92 11.09
C GLY A 45 -5.50 -14.82 11.95
N ILE A 46 -5.61 -16.11 11.61
CA ILE A 46 -6.32 -17.10 12.43
C ILE A 46 -5.63 -17.23 13.80
N TYR A 47 -4.30 -17.32 13.81
CA TYR A 47 -3.53 -17.47 15.05
C TYR A 47 -3.73 -16.26 15.99
N THR A 48 -3.48 -15.04 15.51
CA THR A 48 -3.62 -13.82 16.32
C THR A 48 -5.05 -13.62 16.79
N LYS A 49 -6.06 -13.69 15.90
CA LYS A 49 -7.43 -13.37 16.30
C LYS A 49 -8.07 -14.44 17.18
N ALA A 50 -7.66 -15.70 17.08
CA ALA A 50 -8.09 -16.72 18.03
C ALA A 50 -7.53 -16.46 19.44
N ALA A 51 -6.26 -16.03 19.52
CA ALA A 51 -5.60 -15.74 20.79
C ALA A 51 -6.12 -14.44 21.43
N ASP A 52 -6.14 -13.34 20.68
CA ASP A 52 -6.63 -12.00 21.04
C ASP A 52 -8.06 -12.07 21.60
N VAL A 53 -9.02 -12.60 20.81
CA VAL A 53 -10.42 -12.72 21.24
C VAL A 53 -10.57 -13.61 22.48
N GLY A 54 -9.81 -14.70 22.57
CA GLY A 54 -9.83 -15.59 23.73
C GLY A 54 -9.26 -14.95 25.00
N ALA A 55 -8.14 -14.24 24.87
CA ALA A 55 -7.47 -13.54 25.95
C ALA A 55 -8.36 -12.42 26.49
N ASP A 56 -8.93 -11.60 25.62
CA ASP A 56 -9.73 -10.44 25.98
C ASP A 56 -11.09 -10.81 26.60
N LEU A 57 -11.80 -11.80 26.05
CA LEU A 57 -13.10 -12.22 26.58
C LEU A 57 -12.95 -12.82 27.99
N VAL A 58 -12.08 -13.82 28.15
CA VAL A 58 -11.93 -14.50 29.44
C VAL A 58 -11.24 -13.57 30.46
N GLY A 59 -10.23 -12.82 30.03
CA GLY A 59 -9.48 -11.90 30.90
C GLY A 59 -10.32 -10.71 31.35
N LYS A 60 -10.75 -9.86 30.41
CA LYS A 60 -11.37 -8.57 30.73
C LYS A 60 -12.84 -8.69 31.06
N VAL A 61 -13.59 -9.55 30.38
CA VAL A 61 -15.06 -9.62 30.52
C VAL A 61 -15.49 -10.61 31.60
N GLU A 62 -14.91 -11.81 31.65
CA GLU A 62 -15.32 -12.84 32.61
C GLU A 62 -14.57 -12.76 33.95
N ALA A 63 -13.23 -12.72 33.91
CA ALA A 63 -12.39 -12.72 35.11
C ALA A 63 -12.14 -11.33 35.69
N GLY A 64 -12.37 -10.27 34.91
CA GLY A 64 -12.15 -8.88 35.33
C GLY A 64 -10.69 -8.54 35.63
N ILE A 65 -9.75 -9.28 35.05
CA ILE A 65 -8.31 -8.97 35.15
C ILE A 65 -7.90 -8.00 34.04
N PRO A 66 -6.80 -7.24 34.22
CA PRO A 66 -6.28 -6.35 33.18
C PRO A 66 -5.99 -7.06 31.85
N GLU A 67 -5.98 -6.28 30.77
CA GLU A 67 -5.43 -6.68 29.47
C GLU A 67 -3.95 -7.03 29.62
N ASP A 68 -3.48 -8.03 28.86
CA ASP A 68 -2.11 -8.57 28.91
C ASP A 68 -1.63 -9.06 30.29
N ASP A 69 -2.55 -9.42 31.18
CA ASP A 69 -2.19 -9.90 32.50
C ASP A 69 -1.43 -11.25 32.44
N PRO A 70 -0.27 -11.38 33.10
CA PRO A 70 0.55 -12.60 33.03
C PRO A 70 -0.13 -13.85 33.61
N ARG A 71 -1.24 -13.70 34.35
CA ARG A 71 -2.07 -14.82 34.84
C ARG A 71 -2.95 -15.42 33.75
N ASN A 72 -3.18 -14.71 32.66
CA ASN A 72 -3.96 -15.19 31.53
C ASN A 72 -3.09 -16.04 30.59
N ALA A 73 -3.39 -17.32 30.49
CA ALA A 73 -2.60 -18.27 29.70
C ALA A 73 -2.59 -17.96 28.19
N ALA A 74 -3.55 -17.17 27.69
CA ALA A 74 -3.64 -16.81 26.28
C ALA A 74 -2.71 -15.64 25.88
N VAL A 75 -2.21 -14.84 26.83
CA VAL A 75 -1.44 -13.61 26.54
C VAL A 75 -0.15 -13.90 25.78
N VAL A 76 0.53 -15.01 26.05
CA VAL A 76 1.72 -15.38 25.27
C VAL A 76 1.35 -15.65 23.81
N ALA A 77 0.22 -16.33 23.56
CA ALA A 77 -0.24 -16.61 22.20
C ALA A 77 -0.70 -15.33 21.51
N ASP A 78 -1.29 -14.39 22.24
CA ASP A 78 -1.74 -13.09 21.72
C ASP A 78 -0.54 -12.26 21.22
N LEU A 79 0.45 -12.05 22.07
CA LEU A 79 1.67 -11.31 21.74
C LEU A 79 2.51 -11.99 20.64
N VAL A 80 2.52 -13.33 20.59
CA VAL A 80 3.10 -14.06 19.46
C VAL A 80 2.28 -13.80 18.19
N GLY A 81 0.95 -13.80 18.31
CA GLY A 81 0.02 -13.50 17.24
C GLY A 81 0.27 -12.14 16.59
N ASP A 82 0.51 -11.09 17.36
CA ASP A 82 0.84 -9.76 16.81
C ASP A 82 2.07 -9.79 15.90
N ASN A 83 3.07 -10.63 16.22
CA ASN A 83 4.26 -10.78 15.40
C ASN A 83 4.00 -11.67 14.16
N VAL A 84 3.24 -12.74 14.32
CA VAL A 84 2.99 -13.71 13.24
C VAL A 84 1.95 -13.18 12.23
N GLY A 85 0.85 -12.60 12.70
CA GLY A 85 -0.21 -12.04 11.87
C GLY A 85 0.10 -10.60 11.48
N ASP A 86 0.10 -9.70 12.46
CA ASP A 86 0.10 -8.25 12.20
C ASP A 86 1.45 -7.73 11.70
N CYS A 87 2.57 -8.38 12.04
CA CYS A 87 3.87 -8.07 11.44
C CYS A 87 4.19 -8.92 10.20
N ALA A 88 4.35 -10.24 10.36
CA ALA A 88 4.82 -11.08 9.26
C ALA A 88 3.79 -11.20 8.12
N GLY A 89 2.51 -11.38 8.45
CA GLY A 89 1.42 -11.40 7.48
C GLY A 89 1.30 -10.10 6.69
N ARG A 90 1.29 -8.94 7.37
CA ARG A 90 1.27 -7.62 6.70
C ARG A 90 2.53 -7.33 5.88
N GLY A 91 3.69 -7.79 6.35
CA GLY A 91 4.93 -7.68 5.59
C GLY A 91 4.87 -8.46 4.27
N ALA A 92 4.32 -9.68 4.30
CA ALA A 92 4.12 -10.49 3.11
C ALA A 92 3.07 -9.89 2.15
N ASP A 93 1.99 -9.33 2.69
CA ASP A 93 0.95 -8.58 1.95
C ASP A 93 1.54 -7.41 1.15
N LEU A 94 2.29 -6.53 1.83
CA LEU A 94 2.92 -5.39 1.17
C LEU A 94 3.98 -5.80 0.14
N PHE A 95 4.73 -6.88 0.41
CA PHE A 95 5.72 -7.41 -0.51
C PHE A 95 5.08 -7.94 -1.81
N GLU A 96 3.97 -8.66 -1.67
CA GLU A 96 3.16 -9.18 -2.77
C GLU A 96 2.65 -8.03 -3.63
N SER A 97 1.98 -7.05 -3.04
CA SER A 97 1.33 -5.98 -3.78
C SER A 97 2.34 -5.12 -4.52
N MET A 98 3.45 -4.76 -3.88
CA MET A 98 4.55 -4.04 -4.56
C MET A 98 5.15 -4.86 -5.71
N SER A 99 5.31 -6.17 -5.55
CA SER A 99 5.88 -7.02 -6.61
C SER A 99 4.92 -7.13 -7.79
N ALA A 100 3.63 -7.33 -7.53
CA ALA A 100 2.58 -7.42 -8.53
C ALA A 100 2.38 -6.10 -9.28
N GLU A 101 2.36 -4.96 -8.58
CA GLU A 101 2.23 -3.63 -9.18
C GLU A 101 3.41 -3.29 -10.10
N ILE A 102 4.64 -3.52 -9.63
CA ILE A 102 5.86 -3.28 -10.43
C ILE A 102 5.81 -4.16 -11.68
N ILE A 103 5.60 -5.47 -11.54
CA ILE A 103 5.59 -6.39 -12.68
C ILE A 103 4.43 -6.08 -13.64
N GLY A 104 3.25 -5.76 -13.13
CA GLY A 104 2.10 -5.36 -13.94
C GLY A 104 2.39 -4.11 -14.78
N ALA A 105 3.01 -3.10 -14.16
CA ALA A 105 3.44 -1.90 -14.88
C ALA A 105 4.55 -2.20 -15.91
N MET A 106 5.48 -3.12 -15.61
CA MET A 106 6.50 -3.57 -16.57
C MET A 106 5.87 -4.25 -17.79
N ILE A 107 4.85 -5.08 -17.60
CA ILE A 107 4.12 -5.74 -18.69
C ILE A 107 3.45 -4.72 -19.62
N LEU A 108 2.79 -3.71 -19.05
CA LEU A 108 2.23 -2.61 -19.83
C LEU A 108 3.32 -1.84 -20.58
N GLY A 109 4.46 -1.60 -19.92
CA GLY A 109 5.63 -0.99 -20.54
C GLY A 109 6.19 -1.80 -21.72
N VAL A 110 6.14 -3.14 -21.66
CA VAL A 110 6.56 -4.01 -22.76
C VAL A 110 5.66 -3.87 -23.99
N VAL A 111 4.35 -3.70 -23.78
CA VAL A 111 3.41 -3.47 -24.89
C VAL A 111 3.79 -2.18 -25.64
N ILE A 112 4.14 -1.12 -24.92
CA ILE A 112 4.60 0.13 -25.54
C ILE A 112 5.97 -0.05 -26.20
N PHE A 113 6.92 -0.70 -25.52
CA PHE A 113 8.23 -1.07 -26.07
C PHE A 113 8.14 -1.85 -27.38
N SER A 114 7.15 -2.73 -27.54
CA SER A 114 6.98 -3.51 -28.77
C SER A 114 6.72 -2.64 -30.02
N VAL A 115 6.27 -1.40 -29.81
CA VAL A 115 5.98 -0.41 -30.85
C VAL A 115 7.09 0.62 -30.95
N THR A 116 7.58 1.14 -29.82
CA THR A 116 8.56 2.24 -29.79
C THR A 116 10.02 1.76 -29.91
N GLY A 117 10.32 0.56 -29.41
CA GLY A 117 11.69 0.04 -29.29
C GLY A 117 12.48 0.57 -28.09
N ASP A 118 11.87 1.42 -27.26
CA ASP A 118 12.52 2.09 -26.12
C ASP A 118 12.37 1.28 -24.82
N GLN A 119 13.48 0.82 -24.24
CA GLN A 119 13.48 -0.04 -23.05
C GLN A 119 13.01 0.70 -21.79
N GLU A 120 13.06 2.03 -21.81
CA GLU A 120 12.67 2.93 -20.74
C GLU A 120 11.25 2.67 -20.24
N TRP A 121 10.33 2.26 -21.13
CA TRP A 121 8.92 2.03 -20.80
C TRP A 121 8.71 0.94 -19.76
N PHE A 122 9.41 -0.19 -19.88
CA PHE A 122 9.30 -1.28 -18.89
C PHE A 122 10.29 -1.14 -17.74
N LEU A 123 11.33 -0.31 -17.84
CA LEU A 123 12.26 -0.05 -16.75
C LEU A 123 11.76 1.03 -15.78
N LEU A 124 10.91 1.95 -16.23
CA LEU A 124 10.39 3.06 -15.43
C LEU A 124 9.82 2.62 -14.06
N PRO A 125 8.99 1.57 -13.93
CA PRO A 125 8.44 1.15 -12.64
C PRO A 125 9.52 0.77 -11.62
N LEU A 126 10.63 0.15 -12.08
CA LEU A 126 11.77 -0.21 -11.23
C LEU A 126 12.52 1.04 -10.75
N VAL A 127 12.70 2.03 -11.63
CA VAL A 127 13.33 3.31 -11.30
C VAL A 127 12.49 4.08 -10.29
N LEU A 128 11.18 4.17 -10.51
CA LEU A 128 10.26 4.83 -9.58
C LEU A 128 10.25 4.15 -8.20
N ALA A 129 10.21 2.82 -8.16
CA ALA A 129 10.31 2.07 -6.91
C ALA A 129 11.65 2.32 -6.19
N SER A 130 12.75 2.46 -6.93
CA SER A 130 14.07 2.79 -6.38
C SER A 130 14.08 4.17 -5.72
N PHE A 131 13.54 5.20 -6.39
CA PHE A 131 13.35 6.52 -5.79
C PHE A 131 12.43 6.46 -4.57
N GLY A 132 11.38 5.64 -4.60
CA GLY A 132 10.48 5.41 -3.47
C GLY A 132 11.19 4.85 -2.24
N ILE A 133 12.12 3.90 -2.41
CA ILE A 133 12.95 3.38 -1.31
C ILE A 133 13.81 4.48 -0.71
N LEU A 134 14.48 5.29 -1.54
CA LEU A 134 15.31 6.40 -1.07
C LEU A 134 14.46 7.44 -0.31
N ALA A 135 13.31 7.82 -0.87
CA ALA A 135 12.36 8.71 -0.21
C ALA A 135 11.89 8.15 1.14
N THR A 136 11.61 6.85 1.21
CA THR A 136 11.18 6.16 2.43
C THR A 136 12.27 6.15 3.50
N ILE A 137 13.54 5.93 3.13
CA ILE A 137 14.68 6.01 4.07
C ILE A 137 14.76 7.41 4.71
N VAL A 138 14.64 8.47 3.90
CA VAL A 138 14.67 9.85 4.40
C VAL A 138 13.42 10.15 5.26
N GLY A 139 12.24 9.70 4.83
CA GLY A 139 11.02 9.85 5.61
C GLY A 139 11.08 9.16 6.97
N LEU A 140 11.52 7.90 7.01
CA LEU A 140 11.67 7.12 8.24
C LEU A 140 12.65 7.76 9.21
N THR A 141 13.80 8.23 8.73
CA THR A 141 14.79 8.91 9.58
C THR A 141 14.29 10.25 10.14
N SER A 142 13.31 10.89 9.47
CA SER A 142 12.67 12.12 9.97
C SER A 142 11.67 11.89 11.12
N VAL A 143 11.08 10.70 11.23
CA VAL A 143 10.02 10.41 12.23
C VAL A 143 10.54 10.54 13.67
N PRO A 144 11.67 9.93 14.08
CA PRO A 144 12.22 10.11 15.43
C PRO A 144 12.59 11.57 15.73
N PHE A 145 13.04 12.32 14.71
CA PHE A 145 13.35 13.74 14.86
C PHE A 145 12.09 14.56 15.20
N PHE A 146 10.98 14.34 14.50
CA PHE A 146 9.73 15.01 14.81
C PHE A 146 9.11 14.53 16.13
N ALA A 147 9.18 13.23 16.43
CA ALA A 147 8.65 12.67 17.67
C ALA A 147 9.31 13.30 18.90
N ARG A 148 10.65 13.43 18.90
CA ARG A 148 11.39 14.08 19.99
C ARG A 148 11.04 15.57 20.14
N ARG A 149 10.86 16.27 19.02
CA ARG A 149 10.57 17.72 19.03
C ARG A 149 9.14 18.05 19.47
N LEU A 150 8.19 17.16 19.19
CA LEU A 150 6.77 17.37 19.51
C LEU A 150 6.41 17.04 20.98
N GLY A 151 7.29 16.37 21.73
CA GLY A 151 7.22 16.31 23.19
C GLY A 151 5.92 15.74 23.77
N GLY A 152 5.60 14.47 23.47
CA GLY A 152 4.50 13.74 24.13
C GLY A 152 3.10 13.92 23.53
N GLY A 153 2.99 14.50 22.34
CA GLY A 153 1.74 14.59 21.58
C GLY A 153 1.32 13.28 20.88
N ASP A 154 0.27 13.33 20.06
CA ASP A 154 -0.24 12.20 19.28
C ASP A 154 0.87 11.56 18.40
N PRO A 155 1.21 10.27 18.60
CA PRO A 155 2.20 9.55 17.81
C PRO A 155 1.91 9.55 16.30
N MET A 156 0.65 9.73 15.90
CA MET A 156 0.27 9.81 14.50
C MET A 156 0.80 11.07 13.82
N THR A 157 1.02 12.16 14.56
CA THR A 157 1.49 13.43 13.99
C THR A 157 2.91 13.34 13.42
N PRO A 158 3.93 12.85 14.17
CA PRO A 158 5.25 12.56 13.61
C PRO A 158 5.22 11.62 12.40
N LEU A 159 4.38 10.58 12.46
CA LEU A 159 4.25 9.59 11.38
C LEU A 159 3.70 10.23 10.09
N ASN A 160 2.64 11.04 10.21
CA ASN A 160 2.07 11.80 9.10
C ASN A 160 3.09 12.77 8.48
N ARG A 161 3.89 13.45 9.30
CA ARG A 161 4.97 14.33 8.78
C ARG A 161 6.02 13.56 8.01
N GLY A 162 6.42 12.39 8.52
CA GLY A 162 7.31 11.49 7.78
C GLY A 162 6.70 11.09 6.44
N TYR A 163 5.43 10.70 6.43
CA TYR A 163 4.71 10.35 5.20
C TYR A 163 4.69 11.50 4.19
N TYR A 164 4.40 12.75 4.60
CA TYR A 164 4.44 13.90 3.68
C TYR A 164 5.84 14.17 3.09
N ILE A 165 6.91 13.91 3.86
CA ILE A 165 8.27 13.99 3.34
C ILE A 165 8.51 12.91 2.29
N VAL A 166 8.07 11.67 2.56
CA VAL A 166 8.14 10.59 1.55
C VAL A 166 7.39 11.00 0.30
N SER A 167 6.13 11.45 0.41
CA SER A 167 5.33 11.87 -0.74
C SER A 167 6.00 13.00 -1.53
N ALA A 168 6.53 14.02 -0.87
CA ALA A 168 7.22 15.13 -1.54
C ALA A 168 8.47 14.67 -2.30
N LEU A 169 9.31 13.82 -1.67
CA LEU A 169 10.50 13.27 -2.31
C LEU A 169 10.14 12.29 -3.45
N SER A 170 9.08 11.50 -3.29
CA SER A 170 8.55 10.63 -4.34
C SER A 170 8.05 11.43 -5.54
N ILE A 171 7.42 12.60 -5.34
CA ILE A 171 7.03 13.49 -6.44
C ILE A 171 8.25 14.03 -7.18
N VAL A 172 9.32 14.40 -6.46
CA VAL A 172 10.58 14.84 -7.08
C VAL A 172 11.21 13.70 -7.89
N GLY A 173 11.27 12.49 -7.33
CA GLY A 173 11.76 11.31 -8.02
C GLY A 173 10.92 10.97 -9.27
N LEU A 174 9.60 11.06 -9.16
CA LEU A 174 8.66 10.87 -10.26
C LEU A 174 8.90 11.90 -11.38
N PHE A 175 9.08 13.18 -11.03
CA PHE A 175 9.39 14.24 -11.99
C PHE A 175 10.69 13.94 -12.74
N ILE A 176 11.76 13.63 -12.02
CA ILE A 176 13.07 13.33 -12.62
C ILE A 176 12.99 12.10 -13.52
N ALA A 177 12.41 11.00 -13.04
CA ALA A 177 12.33 9.75 -13.78
C ALA A 177 11.50 9.90 -15.06
N THR A 178 10.30 10.48 -14.97
CA THR A 178 9.44 10.68 -16.16
C THR A 178 10.07 11.63 -17.16
N ARG A 179 10.66 12.76 -16.71
CA ARG A 179 11.27 13.75 -17.60
C ARG A 179 12.48 13.22 -18.37
N VAL A 180 13.29 12.37 -17.73
CA VAL A 180 14.49 11.80 -18.34
C VAL A 180 14.15 10.60 -19.23
N MET A 181 13.21 9.75 -18.81
CA MET A 181 12.95 8.47 -19.48
C MET A 181 11.87 8.51 -20.56
N LEU A 182 10.89 9.43 -20.48
CA LEU A 182 9.68 9.37 -21.33
C LEU A 182 9.59 10.49 -22.38
N GLY A 183 10.66 11.26 -22.60
CA GLY A 183 10.73 12.25 -23.67
C GLY A 183 9.55 13.23 -23.65
N ASP A 184 8.78 13.29 -24.74
CA ASP A 184 7.64 14.19 -24.89
C ASP A 184 6.38 13.73 -24.14
N ALA A 185 6.22 12.44 -23.87
CA ALA A 185 5.07 11.89 -23.14
C ALA A 185 5.16 12.08 -21.62
N TRP A 186 6.30 12.56 -21.11
CA TRP A 186 6.60 12.65 -19.68
C TRP A 186 5.50 13.31 -18.84
N TYR A 187 4.87 14.37 -19.36
CA TYR A 187 3.95 15.19 -18.59
C TYR A 187 2.67 14.42 -18.25
N TRP A 188 2.13 13.64 -19.19
CA TRP A 188 0.95 12.81 -18.95
C TRP A 188 1.20 11.77 -17.86
N PHE A 189 2.30 11.02 -17.98
CA PHE A 189 2.66 10.00 -16.99
C PHE A 189 3.07 10.58 -15.64
N PHE A 190 3.66 11.78 -15.63
CA PHE A 190 3.90 12.53 -14.40
C PHE A 190 2.59 12.87 -13.69
N PHE A 191 1.59 13.39 -14.40
CA PHE A 191 0.28 13.68 -13.83
C PHE A 191 -0.46 12.40 -13.39
N CYS A 192 -0.35 11.28 -14.11
CA CYS A 192 -0.86 9.99 -13.64
C CYS A 192 -0.24 9.58 -12.30
N GLY A 193 1.09 9.70 -12.17
CA GLY A 193 1.77 9.41 -10.91
C GLY A 193 1.36 10.36 -9.79
N LEU A 194 1.12 11.65 -10.08
CA LEU A 194 0.58 12.61 -9.10
C LEU A 194 -0.82 12.22 -8.62
N VAL A 195 -1.68 11.71 -9.50
CA VAL A 195 -3.00 11.17 -9.10
C VAL A 195 -2.83 10.00 -8.15
N GLY A 196 -1.87 9.10 -8.40
CA GLY A 196 -1.54 8.00 -7.50
C GLY A 196 -1.08 8.48 -6.11
N VAL A 197 -0.15 9.43 -6.05
CA VAL A 197 0.33 10.02 -4.78
C VAL A 197 -0.81 10.74 -4.05
N GLY A 198 -1.62 11.53 -4.78
CA GLY A 198 -2.78 12.21 -4.22
C GLY A 198 -3.82 11.24 -3.64
N THR A 199 -4.03 10.11 -4.33
CA THR A 199 -4.91 9.03 -3.86
C THR A 199 -4.39 8.40 -2.57
N GLY A 200 -3.08 8.15 -2.48
CA GLY A 200 -2.44 7.67 -1.26
C GLY A 200 -2.64 8.63 -0.07
N ILE A 201 -2.45 9.94 -0.30
CA ILE A 201 -2.70 10.97 0.71
C ILE A 201 -4.17 11.00 1.13
N ALA A 202 -5.10 10.91 0.17
CA ALA A 202 -6.53 10.85 0.44
C ALA A 202 -6.88 9.65 1.33
N PHE A 203 -6.30 8.46 1.05
CA PHE A 203 -6.48 7.28 1.89
C PHE A 203 -5.98 7.46 3.32
N VAL A 204 -4.84 8.13 3.51
CA VAL A 204 -4.32 8.44 4.85
C VAL A 204 -5.32 9.29 5.64
N TYR A 205 -5.92 10.31 5.02
CA TYR A 205 -6.93 11.15 5.67
C TYR A 205 -8.25 10.43 5.92
N ILE A 206 -8.77 9.70 4.93
CA ILE A 206 -10.01 8.92 5.07
C ILE A 206 -9.84 7.92 6.21
N THR A 207 -8.76 7.16 6.21
CA THR A 207 -8.49 6.16 7.25
C THR A 207 -8.42 6.83 8.62
N GLN A 208 -7.68 7.92 8.77
CA GLN A 208 -7.59 8.63 10.06
C GLN A 208 -8.93 9.17 10.55
N TYR A 209 -9.77 9.69 9.65
CA TYR A 209 -11.09 10.18 10.00
C TYR A 209 -12.00 9.07 10.55
N TYR A 210 -11.93 7.87 9.96
CA TYR A 210 -12.77 6.74 10.36
C TYR A 210 -12.19 5.89 11.49
N THR A 211 -10.89 5.94 11.77
CA THR A 211 -10.24 5.09 12.79
C THR A 211 -9.69 5.84 14.01
N SER A 212 -9.49 7.16 13.95
CA SER A 212 -8.99 7.91 15.11
C SER A 212 -10.11 8.33 16.07
N LYS A 213 -9.86 8.15 17.37
CA LYS A 213 -10.73 8.55 18.49
C LYS A 213 -11.11 10.03 18.54
N SER A 214 -10.39 10.88 17.79
CA SER A 214 -10.62 12.32 17.74
C SER A 214 -11.82 12.70 16.87
N TRP A 215 -12.24 11.83 15.95
CA TRP A 215 -13.24 12.15 14.93
C TRP A 215 -14.63 11.58 15.25
N ARG A 216 -15.62 12.09 14.51
CA ARG A 216 -17.04 11.74 14.65
C ARG A 216 -17.28 10.22 14.63
N PRO A 217 -16.77 9.43 13.67
CA PRO A 217 -17.17 8.03 13.53
C PRO A 217 -16.83 7.18 14.76
N VAL A 218 -15.59 7.29 15.27
CA VAL A 218 -15.17 6.56 16.47
C VAL A 218 -15.87 7.06 17.74
N LYS A 219 -16.12 8.38 17.84
CA LYS A 219 -16.89 8.95 18.97
C LYS A 219 -18.33 8.47 18.99
N GLU A 220 -18.98 8.34 17.84
CA GLU A 220 -20.34 7.81 17.73
C GLU A 220 -20.39 6.34 18.16
N ILE A 221 -19.43 5.51 17.73
CA ILE A 221 -19.30 4.11 18.16
C ILE A 221 -19.13 4.03 19.68
N ALA A 222 -18.18 4.80 20.25
CA ALA A 222 -17.94 4.82 21.69
C ALA A 222 -19.17 5.29 22.50
N ASN A 223 -19.94 6.25 21.98
CA ASN A 223 -21.18 6.69 22.61
C ASN A 223 -22.28 5.61 22.53
N ALA A 224 -22.35 4.85 21.43
CA ALA A 224 -23.29 3.75 21.25
C ALA A 224 -23.04 2.59 22.23
N SER A 225 -21.84 2.45 22.77
CA SER A 225 -21.54 1.50 23.86
C SER A 225 -22.31 1.79 25.15
N ARG A 226 -22.82 3.02 25.36
CA ARG A 226 -23.63 3.37 26.56
C ARG A 226 -24.98 2.68 26.58
N THR A 227 -25.53 2.31 25.42
CA THR A 227 -26.81 1.62 25.28
C THR A 227 -26.65 0.11 25.11
N GLY A 228 -25.40 -0.39 25.16
CA GLY A 228 -25.06 -1.80 25.17
C GLY A 228 -24.28 -2.28 23.92
N PRO A 229 -23.86 -3.57 23.91
CA PRO A 229 -23.05 -4.13 22.83
C PRO A 229 -23.75 -4.16 21.47
N ALA A 230 -25.07 -4.39 21.45
CA ALA A 230 -25.84 -4.48 20.21
C ALA A 230 -25.82 -3.16 19.41
N THR A 231 -26.02 -2.03 20.09
CA THR A 231 -25.96 -0.71 19.45
C THR A 231 -24.56 -0.35 19.01
N ASN A 232 -23.54 -0.74 19.78
CA ASN A 232 -22.14 -0.57 19.39
C ASN A 232 -21.82 -1.33 18.08
N ILE A 233 -22.27 -2.57 17.95
CA ILE A 233 -22.09 -3.37 16.73
C ILE A 233 -22.82 -2.73 15.55
N ILE A 234 -24.10 -2.33 15.71
CA ILE A 234 -24.90 -1.71 14.64
C ILE A 234 -24.23 -0.44 14.11
N ILE A 235 -23.84 0.47 15.00
CA ILE A 235 -23.18 1.74 14.61
C ILE A 235 -21.79 1.47 14.02
N GLY A 236 -21.02 0.55 14.60
CA GLY A 236 -19.73 0.14 14.06
C GLY A 236 -19.81 -0.41 12.64
N THR A 237 -20.77 -1.30 12.36
CA THR A 237 -21.01 -1.83 11.01
C THR A 237 -21.46 -0.72 10.05
N ALA A 238 -22.35 0.19 10.48
CA ALA A 238 -22.79 1.30 9.66
C ALA A 238 -21.63 2.24 9.26
N VAL A 239 -20.77 2.61 10.21
CA VAL A 239 -19.55 3.40 9.95
C VAL A 239 -18.59 2.67 9.01
N GLY A 240 -18.46 1.35 9.14
CA GLY A 240 -17.66 0.53 8.23
C GLY A 240 -18.15 0.64 6.78
N LEU A 241 -19.47 0.51 6.56
CA LEU A 241 -20.08 0.67 5.24
C LEU A 241 -19.94 2.10 4.69
N GLU A 242 -20.07 3.12 5.54
CA GLU A 242 -19.82 4.53 5.17
C GLU A 242 -18.39 4.72 4.65
N THR A 243 -17.40 4.13 5.34
CA THR A 243 -15.99 4.20 4.95
C THR A 243 -15.75 3.55 3.58
N THR A 244 -16.39 2.40 3.31
CA THR A 244 -16.27 1.71 2.01
C THR A 244 -16.74 2.57 0.85
N ALA A 245 -17.81 3.35 1.03
CA ALA A 245 -18.27 4.27 -0.03
C ALA A 245 -17.24 5.35 -0.34
N ALA A 246 -16.64 5.96 0.69
CA ALA A 246 -15.62 7.00 0.53
C ALA A 246 -14.36 6.48 -0.18
N THR A 247 -13.90 5.28 0.17
CA THR A 247 -12.74 4.65 -0.46
C THR A 247 -13.02 4.25 -1.91
N ALA A 248 -14.19 3.67 -2.18
CA ALA A 248 -14.60 3.28 -3.54
C ALA A 248 -14.70 4.47 -4.50
N ILE A 249 -15.29 5.58 -4.05
CA ILE A 249 -15.37 6.83 -4.84
C ILE A 249 -13.97 7.37 -5.14
N THR A 250 -13.08 7.36 -4.16
CA THR A 250 -11.71 7.84 -4.31
C THR A 250 -10.95 7.03 -5.36
N ILE A 251 -11.04 5.69 -5.30
CA ILE A 251 -10.46 4.80 -6.32
C ILE A 251 -11.07 5.05 -7.70
N GLY A 252 -12.40 5.17 -7.78
CA GLY A 252 -13.10 5.42 -9.03
C GLY A 252 -12.63 6.71 -9.73
N ILE A 253 -12.49 7.80 -8.96
CA ILE A 253 -11.94 9.06 -9.47
C ILE A 253 -10.50 8.87 -9.94
N ALA A 254 -9.65 8.21 -9.14
CA ALA A 254 -8.25 7.98 -9.48
C ALA A 254 -8.08 7.19 -10.79
N ILE A 255 -8.89 6.14 -10.99
CA ILE A 255 -8.89 5.32 -12.21
C ILE A 255 -9.33 6.16 -13.40
N VAL A 256 -10.45 6.88 -13.32
CA VAL A 256 -10.96 7.69 -14.44
C VAL A 256 -9.97 8.78 -14.83
N VAL A 257 -9.43 9.51 -13.86
CA VAL A 257 -8.47 10.59 -14.13
C VAL A 257 -7.18 10.03 -14.73
N SER A 258 -6.63 8.95 -14.17
CA SER A 258 -5.40 8.33 -14.69
C SER A 258 -5.61 7.73 -16.08
N PHE A 259 -6.79 7.15 -16.35
CA PHE A 259 -7.16 6.64 -17.66
C PHE A 259 -7.22 7.77 -18.69
N VAL A 260 -7.93 8.86 -18.41
CA VAL A 260 -8.04 10.01 -19.32
C VAL A 260 -6.66 10.62 -19.59
N LEU A 261 -5.83 10.82 -18.55
CA LEU A 261 -4.47 11.34 -18.72
C LEU A 261 -3.61 10.40 -19.58
N GLY A 262 -3.67 9.09 -19.32
CA GLY A 262 -2.93 8.09 -20.10
C GLY A 262 -3.38 7.99 -21.55
N SER A 263 -4.69 8.08 -21.83
CA SER A 263 -5.23 8.03 -23.20
C SER A 263 -4.87 9.24 -24.05
N ASN A 264 -4.56 10.38 -23.43
CA ASN A 264 -4.10 11.58 -24.13
C ASN A 264 -2.58 11.58 -24.38
N ALA A 265 -1.85 10.59 -23.86
CA ALA A 265 -0.44 10.43 -24.16
C ALA A 265 -0.24 10.03 -25.62
N ASP A 266 0.20 10.99 -26.43
CA ASP A 266 0.50 10.78 -27.85
C ASP A 266 1.84 10.05 -28.00
N ILE A 267 1.79 8.72 -27.87
CA ILE A 267 2.97 7.86 -27.99
C ILE A 267 3.11 7.46 -29.47
N PRO A 268 4.25 7.77 -30.12
CA PRO A 268 4.47 7.41 -31.52
C PRO A 268 4.23 5.92 -31.80
N GLY A 269 3.36 5.63 -32.77
CA GLY A 269 3.04 4.27 -33.21
C GLY A 269 1.96 3.56 -32.39
N VAL A 270 1.54 4.11 -31.24
CA VAL A 270 0.37 3.61 -30.50
C VAL A 270 -0.87 4.30 -31.06
N PRO A 271 -1.86 3.57 -31.61
CA PRO A 271 -3.07 4.21 -32.11
C PRO A 271 -3.75 4.97 -30.96
N GLY A 272 -3.93 6.28 -31.14
CA GLY A 272 -4.61 7.12 -30.17
C GLY A 272 -6.02 6.60 -29.87
N PHE A 273 -6.50 6.87 -28.65
CA PHE A 273 -7.85 6.48 -28.25
C PHE A 273 -8.87 7.33 -29.04
N SER A 274 -9.30 6.83 -30.20
CA SER A 274 -10.44 7.38 -30.94
C SER A 274 -11.72 7.02 -30.20
N SER A 275 -12.18 7.87 -29.29
CA SER A 275 -13.61 7.91 -28.98
C SER A 275 -14.30 8.33 -30.28
N GLY A 276 -14.97 7.38 -30.93
CA GLY A 276 -15.61 7.57 -32.25
C GLY A 276 -16.49 8.81 -32.36
#